data_AF-A0A836RXF3-F1
#
_entry.id   AF-A0A836RXF3-F1
#
_cell.length_a   1.000
_cell.length_b   1.000
_cell.length_c   1.000
_cell.angle_alpha   90.00
_cell.angle_beta   90.00
_cell.angle_gamma   90.00
#
_symmetry.space_group_name_H-M   'P 1'
#
loop_
_entity.id
_entity.type
_entity.pdbx_description
1 polymer ?
#
loop_
_entity_poly.entity_id
_entity_poly.type
_entity_poly.pdbx_seq_one_letter_code
_entity_poly.pdbx_strand_id
1 'polypeptide(L)'
;MSGLIALIYLLIPVVTLLYARRRWKEAVTTKEKRWIIVIFGLIFLFYFWLAIGKKWYYDLQVNRLCAKDGGIKVYETVTLPPERFDKWGNVKIKSKRFMSPEDQYYLDSEEHFYRKHNPSFSKSRDWYVRKSDEKVLGEIIIYSRGGGDLYGPWFGTGFRCPPGVNEGGPNLESSIFLKGAQE
;
A
#
# COMPACT_ATOMS: atom_id res chain seq x y z
N MET A 1 -16.14 -22.22 -4.16
CA MET A 1 -17.12 -21.20 -4.65
C MET A 1 -16.49 -20.12 -5.55
N SER A 2 -15.16 -20.06 -5.72
CA SER A 2 -14.44 -18.95 -6.37
C SER A 2 -14.27 -19.07 -7.89
N GLY A 3 -14.17 -20.29 -8.43
CA GLY A 3 -13.93 -20.51 -9.88
C GLY A 3 -15.12 -20.21 -10.78
N LEU A 4 -16.34 -20.52 -10.32
CA LEU A 4 -17.58 -20.28 -11.07
C LEU A 4 -17.87 -18.77 -11.21
N ILE A 5 -17.58 -18.00 -10.17
CA ILE A 5 -17.71 -16.54 -10.17
C ILE A 5 -16.71 -15.92 -11.16
N ALA A 6 -15.45 -16.36 -11.17
CA ALA A 6 -14.45 -15.86 -12.12
C ALA A 6 -14.81 -16.17 -13.59
N LEU A 7 -15.35 -17.36 -13.87
CA LEU A 7 -15.86 -17.71 -15.20
C LEU A 7 -17.02 -16.83 -15.64
N ILE A 8 -17.93 -16.49 -14.72
CA ILE A 8 -19.03 -15.55 -14.97
C ILE A 8 -18.47 -14.17 -15.33
N TYR A 9 -17.47 -13.66 -14.59
CA TYR A 9 -16.84 -12.36 -14.88
C TYR A 9 -16.07 -12.32 -16.20
N LEU A 10 -15.58 -13.46 -16.72
CA LEU A 10 -14.88 -13.53 -18.01
C LEU A 10 -15.85 -13.76 -19.19
N LEU A 11 -16.86 -14.61 -19.01
CA LEU A 11 -17.79 -14.99 -20.08
C LEU A 11 -18.84 -13.91 -20.33
N ILE A 12 -19.36 -13.25 -19.29
CA ILE A 12 -20.37 -12.19 -19.44
C ILE A 12 -19.87 -11.04 -20.35
N PRO A 13 -18.69 -10.44 -20.17
CA PRO A 13 -18.25 -9.35 -21.05
C PRO A 13 -18.01 -9.81 -22.49
N VAL A 14 -17.50 -11.03 -22.70
CA VAL A 14 -17.29 -11.57 -24.05
C VAL A 14 -18.63 -11.83 -24.74
N VAL A 15 -19.57 -12.49 -24.06
CA VAL A 15 -20.91 -12.77 -24.60
C VAL A 15 -21.69 -11.48 -24.82
N THR A 16 -21.60 -10.51 -23.91
CA THR A 16 -22.27 -9.21 -24.08
C THR A 16 -21.65 -8.38 -25.20
N LEU A 17 -20.32 -8.41 -25.40
CA LEU A 17 -19.66 -7.77 -26.55
C LEU A 17 -20.05 -8.42 -27.89
N LEU A 18 -20.09 -9.76 -27.95
CA LEU A 18 -20.51 -10.48 -29.15
C LEU A 18 -22.00 -10.24 -29.47
N TYR A 19 -22.85 -10.26 -28.44
CA TYR A 19 -24.28 -9.97 -28.58
C TYR A 19 -24.51 -8.51 -29.00
N ALA A 20 -23.84 -7.56 -28.36
CA ALA A 20 -23.89 -6.14 -28.71
C ALA A 20 -23.40 -5.93 -30.14
N ARG A 21 -22.27 -6.52 -30.56
CA ARG A 21 -21.75 -6.43 -31.94
C ARG A 21 -22.75 -6.98 -32.96
N ARG A 22 -23.39 -8.10 -32.66
CA ARG A 22 -24.42 -8.70 -33.54
C ARG A 22 -25.66 -7.80 -33.64
N ARG A 23 -26.12 -7.25 -32.51
CA ARG A 23 -27.29 -6.35 -32.45
C ARG A 23 -27.00 -4.93 -32.91
N TRP A 24 -25.74 -4.49 -32.93
CA TRP A 24 -25.38 -3.13 -33.32
C TRP A 24 -25.74 -2.85 -34.79
N LYS A 25 -25.58 -3.85 -35.66
CA LYS A 25 -26.03 -3.79 -37.06
C LYS A 25 -27.55 -3.60 -37.20
N GLU A 26 -28.33 -4.11 -36.25
CA GLU A 26 -29.81 -4.01 -36.24
C GLU A 26 -30.36 -2.84 -35.42
N ALA A 27 -29.54 -2.27 -34.52
CA ALA A 27 -29.94 -1.24 -33.57
C ALA A 27 -29.65 0.18 -34.07
N VAL A 28 -28.72 0.35 -35.00
CA VAL A 28 -28.43 1.65 -35.65
C VAL A 28 -29.63 2.16 -36.44
N THR A 29 -30.52 1.28 -36.92
CA THR A 29 -31.66 1.63 -37.78
C THR A 29 -32.96 1.94 -37.03
N THR A 30 -33.13 1.56 -35.75
CA THR A 30 -34.39 1.74 -35.00
C THR A 30 -34.16 2.52 -33.70
N LYS A 31 -34.82 3.68 -33.54
CA LYS A 31 -34.69 4.57 -32.36
C LYS A 31 -34.92 3.83 -31.03
N GLU A 32 -35.80 2.84 -31.01
CA GLU A 32 -36.14 2.05 -29.82
C GLU A 32 -34.98 1.20 -29.29
N LYS A 33 -34.06 0.76 -30.16
CA LYS A 33 -32.93 -0.10 -29.78
C LYS A 33 -31.71 0.68 -29.27
N ARG A 34 -31.71 2.02 -29.33
CA ARG A 34 -30.63 2.87 -28.82
C ARG A 34 -30.46 2.74 -27.30
N TRP A 35 -31.56 2.58 -26.56
CA TRP A 35 -31.52 2.41 -25.10
C TRP A 35 -30.81 1.13 -24.67
N ILE A 36 -30.88 0.06 -25.46
CA ILE A 36 -30.19 -1.20 -25.18
C ILE A 36 -28.67 -0.98 -25.14
N ILE A 37 -28.13 -0.23 -26.10
CA ILE A 37 -26.70 0.10 -26.16
C ILE A 37 -26.28 0.91 -24.93
N VAL A 38 -27.10 1.90 -24.52
CA VAL A 38 -26.84 2.71 -23.33
C VAL A 38 -26.81 1.84 -22.08
N ILE A 39 -27.77 0.93 -21.90
CA ILE A 39 -27.82 0.01 -20.75
C ILE A 39 -26.58 -0.87 -20.70
N PHE A 40 -26.18 -1.48 -21.82
CA PHE A 40 -24.96 -2.28 -21.87
C PHE A 40 -23.70 -1.46 -21.54
N GLY A 41 -23.62 -0.22 -22.04
CA GLY A 41 -22.54 0.70 -21.69
C GLY A 41 -22.47 0.99 -20.19
N LEU A 42 -23.61 1.27 -19.55
CA LEU A 42 -23.69 1.51 -18.11
C LEU A 42 -23.31 0.27 -17.29
N ILE A 43 -23.76 -0.92 -17.68
CA ILE A 43 -23.38 -2.18 -17.04
C ILE A 43 -21.86 -2.38 -17.16
N PHE A 44 -21.30 -2.20 -18.35
CA PHE A 44 -19.85 -2.34 -18.56
C PHE A 44 -19.04 -1.37 -17.68
N LEU A 45 -19.43 -0.10 -17.63
CA LEU A 45 -18.78 0.90 -16.76
C LEU A 45 -18.86 0.52 -15.27
N PHE A 46 -20.01 -0.02 -14.82
CA PHE A 46 -20.18 -0.49 -13.45
C PHE A 46 -19.24 -1.66 -13.13
N TYR A 47 -19.15 -2.66 -14.02
CA TYR A 47 -18.22 -3.78 -13.85
C TYR A 47 -16.76 -3.33 -13.89
N PHE A 48 -16.40 -2.43 -14.80
CA PHE A 48 -15.06 -1.86 -14.88
C PHE A 48 -14.68 -1.10 -13.60
N TRP A 49 -15.62 -0.32 -13.05
CA TRP A 49 -15.44 0.38 -11.78
C TRP A 49 -15.18 -0.58 -10.61
N LEU A 50 -15.98 -1.66 -10.52
CA LEU A 50 -15.81 -2.69 -9.49
C LEU A 50 -14.48 -3.45 -9.63
N ALA A 51 -14.05 -3.71 -10.87
CA ALA A 51 -12.85 -4.50 -11.15
C ALA A 51 -11.55 -3.72 -10.96
N ILE A 52 -11.49 -2.46 -11.42
CA ILE A 52 -10.25 -1.69 -11.55
C ILE A 52 -10.36 -0.33 -10.86
N GLY A 53 -11.49 0.36 -11.05
CA GLY A 53 -11.67 1.74 -10.57
C GLY A 53 -11.46 1.90 -9.07
N LYS A 54 -12.03 0.98 -8.27
CA LYS A 54 -11.85 0.97 -6.81
C LYS A 54 -10.39 0.87 -6.41
N LYS A 55 -9.62 -0.02 -7.04
CA LYS A 55 -8.20 -0.23 -6.74
C LYS A 55 -7.39 1.03 -7.06
N TRP A 56 -7.56 1.57 -8.26
CA TRP A 56 -6.89 2.80 -8.71
C TRP A 56 -7.19 4.00 -7.81
N TYR A 57 -8.45 4.14 -7.37
CA TYR A 57 -8.83 5.20 -6.43
C TYR A 57 -8.02 5.14 -5.13
N TYR A 58 -7.81 3.95 -4.57
CA TYR A 58 -7.03 3.80 -3.34
C TYR A 58 -5.52 3.92 -3.56
N ASP A 59 -4.98 3.47 -4.71
CA ASP A 59 -3.58 3.72 -5.07
C ASP A 59 -3.30 5.23 -5.16
N LEU A 60 -4.21 5.99 -5.77
CA LEU A 60 -4.14 7.46 -5.81
C LEU A 60 -4.22 8.09 -4.42
N GLN A 61 -5.06 7.56 -3.53
CA GLN A 61 -5.13 8.05 -2.15
C GLN A 61 -3.85 7.76 -1.36
N VAL A 62 -3.26 6.57 -1.51
CA VAL A 62 -1.95 6.23 -0.94
C VAL A 62 -0.91 7.23 -1.40
N ASN A 63 -0.81 7.48 -2.71
CA ASN A 63 0.15 8.45 -3.26
C ASN A 63 -0.09 9.87 -2.74
N ARG A 64 -1.35 10.30 -2.67
CA ARG A 64 -1.70 11.64 -2.21
C ARG A 64 -1.32 11.86 -0.74
N LEU A 65 -1.51 10.87 0.12
CA LEU A 65 -1.13 10.96 1.53
C LEU A 65 0.37 10.82 1.70
N CYS A 66 0.98 9.88 0.99
CA CYS A 66 2.43 9.72 0.96
C CYS A 66 3.16 11.01 0.55
N ALA A 67 2.64 11.76 -0.42
CA ALA A 67 3.21 13.04 -0.84
C ALA A 67 3.10 14.16 0.23
N LYS A 68 2.19 14.03 1.20
CA LYS A 68 2.02 15.01 2.28
C LYS A 68 2.96 14.76 3.45
N ASP A 69 3.02 13.52 3.92
CA ASP A 69 3.74 13.16 5.14
C ASP A 69 4.46 11.81 5.11
N GLY A 70 4.35 11.07 4.01
CA GLY A 70 5.03 9.79 3.83
C GLY A 70 6.54 9.94 3.69
N GLY A 71 7.26 8.87 4.02
CA GLY A 71 8.71 8.82 3.96
C GLY A 71 9.39 9.02 5.31
N ILE A 72 10.71 9.16 5.24
CA ILE A 72 11.60 9.27 6.39
C ILE A 72 11.73 10.73 6.78
N LYS A 73 11.56 11.01 8.07
CA LYS A 73 11.84 12.29 8.69
C LYS A 73 12.84 12.06 9.81
N VAL A 74 14.01 12.68 9.69
CA VAL A 74 15.05 12.65 10.72
C VAL A 74 15.00 13.98 11.46
N TYR A 75 14.80 13.92 12.77
CA TYR A 75 14.78 15.08 13.65
C TYR A 75 16.15 15.31 14.31
N GLU A 76 16.80 14.21 14.68
CA GLU A 76 18.10 14.23 15.33
C GLU A 76 18.92 13.01 14.91
N THR A 77 20.15 13.25 14.48
CA THR A 77 21.12 12.20 14.19
C THR A 77 21.99 11.93 15.41
N VAL A 78 22.30 10.67 15.66
CA VAL A 78 23.15 10.23 16.78
C VAL A 78 24.39 9.55 16.23
N THR A 79 25.56 10.01 16.67
CA THR A 79 26.81 9.32 16.36
C THR A 79 27.05 8.24 17.41
N LEU A 80 27.15 6.99 16.95
CA LEU A 80 27.41 5.84 17.81
C LEU A 80 28.81 5.30 17.59
N PRO A 81 29.42 4.70 18.63
CA PRO A 81 30.73 4.11 18.51
C PRO A 81 30.67 2.89 17.57
N PRO A 82 31.73 2.65 16.77
CA PRO A 82 31.70 1.69 15.67
C PRO A 82 31.42 0.24 16.12
N GLU A 83 31.68 -0.10 17.38
CA GLU A 83 31.43 -1.41 17.97
C GLU A 83 29.93 -1.74 18.09
N ARG A 84 29.06 -0.72 18.05
CA ARG A 84 27.60 -0.90 18.09
C ARG A 84 27.02 -1.33 16.74
N PHE A 85 27.77 -1.18 15.66
CA PHE A 85 27.33 -1.57 14.33
C PHE A 85 27.73 -3.01 14.03
N ASP A 86 26.81 -3.77 13.44
CA ASP A 86 27.14 -5.08 12.91
C ASP A 86 27.94 -4.97 11.59
N LYS A 87 28.37 -6.12 11.05
CA LYS A 87 29.12 -6.18 9.79
C LYS A 87 28.38 -5.63 8.56
N TRP A 88 27.08 -5.34 8.69
CA TRP A 88 26.23 -4.77 7.65
C TRP A 88 25.86 -3.31 7.94
N GLY A 89 26.35 -2.72 9.03
CA GLY A 89 26.07 -1.33 9.40
C GLY A 89 24.73 -1.12 10.12
N ASN A 90 24.14 -2.15 10.71
CA ASN A 90 22.93 -2.01 11.53
C ASN A 90 23.27 -1.99 13.03
N VAL A 91 22.51 -1.22 13.80
CA VAL A 91 22.66 -1.08 15.27
C VAL A 91 21.80 -2.10 16.02
N LYS A 92 20.80 -2.70 15.35
CA LYS A 92 19.87 -3.71 15.89
C LYS A 92 19.13 -3.21 17.13
N ILE A 93 18.57 -2.01 17.04
CA ILE A 93 17.73 -1.46 18.09
C ILE A 93 16.45 -2.32 18.24
N LYS A 94 16.15 -2.72 19.48
CA LYS A 94 14.98 -3.55 19.79
C LYS A 94 13.69 -2.73 19.80
N SER A 95 12.57 -3.39 19.57
CA SER A 95 11.27 -2.75 19.78
C SER A 95 10.99 -2.54 21.27
N LYS A 96 10.14 -1.56 21.57
CA LYS A 96 9.74 -1.20 22.95
C LYS A 96 9.29 -2.40 23.79
N ARG A 97 8.65 -3.40 23.16
CA ARG A 97 8.15 -4.62 23.83
C ARG A 97 9.26 -5.57 24.30
N PHE A 98 10.45 -5.50 23.68
CA PHE A 98 11.59 -6.38 23.99
C PHE A 98 12.80 -5.60 24.53
N MET A 99 12.58 -4.35 24.94
CA MET A 99 13.63 -3.48 25.46
C MET A 99 14.16 -4.01 26.79
N SER A 100 15.48 -4.08 26.92
CA SER A 100 16.16 -4.38 28.18
C SER A 100 16.41 -3.08 28.98
N PRO A 101 16.56 -3.14 30.31
CA PRO A 101 16.85 -1.95 31.11
C PRO A 101 18.11 -1.17 30.65
N GLU A 102 19.08 -1.85 30.05
CA GLU A 102 20.36 -1.32 29.58
C GLU A 102 20.28 -0.67 28.20
N ASP A 103 19.19 -0.88 27.45
CA ASP A 103 19.03 -0.34 26.10
C ASP A 103 18.77 1.18 26.16
N GLN A 104 19.56 1.95 25.41
CA GLN A 104 19.50 3.42 25.38
C GLN A 104 18.45 3.96 24.38
N TYR A 105 18.11 3.16 23.37
CA TYR A 105 17.20 3.50 22.30
C TYR A 105 16.21 2.36 22.10
N TYR A 106 15.01 2.68 21.64
CA TYR A 106 14.03 1.68 21.26
C TYR A 106 13.24 2.11 20.03
N LEU A 107 12.75 1.13 19.28
CA LEU A 107 11.82 1.31 18.17
C LEU A 107 10.39 1.17 18.70
N ASP A 108 9.54 2.14 18.38
CA ASP A 108 8.10 2.03 18.58
C ASP A 108 7.39 2.07 17.21
N SER A 109 6.21 1.47 17.15
CA SER A 109 5.48 1.27 15.90
C SER A 109 3.99 1.38 16.14
N GLU A 110 3.30 2.13 15.28
CA GLU A 110 1.85 2.30 15.30
C GLU A 110 1.28 1.97 13.92
N GLU A 111 0.18 1.23 13.90
CA GLU A 111 -0.58 0.97 12.68
C GLU A 111 -2.02 1.47 12.83
N HIS A 112 -2.42 2.34 11.91
CA HIS A 112 -3.76 2.89 11.82
C HIS A 112 -4.45 2.40 10.54
N PHE A 113 -5.58 1.71 10.69
CA PHE A 113 -6.40 1.26 9.56
C PHE A 113 -7.50 2.27 9.26
N TYR A 114 -7.38 2.99 8.15
CA TYR A 114 -8.49 3.78 7.61
C TYR A 114 -9.61 2.88 7.07
N ARG A 115 -9.24 1.70 6.56
CA ARG A 115 -10.17 0.68 6.06
C ARG A 115 -9.60 -0.72 6.24
N LYS A 116 -10.37 -1.62 6.86
CA LYS A 116 -9.96 -3.01 7.11
C LYS A 116 -10.43 -4.02 6.05
N HIS A 117 -11.43 -3.67 5.24
CA HIS A 117 -12.03 -4.59 4.25
C HIS A 117 -11.56 -4.32 2.82
N ASN A 118 -11.53 -5.35 1.98
CA ASN A 118 -11.10 -5.32 0.58
C ASN A 118 -11.56 -4.05 -0.22
N PRO A 119 -10.66 -3.14 -0.64
CA PRO A 119 -9.23 -3.08 -0.33
C PRO A 119 -8.97 -2.52 1.07
N SER A 120 -8.06 -3.16 1.81
CA SER A 120 -7.53 -2.58 3.05
C SER A 120 -6.69 -1.35 2.72
N PHE A 121 -6.76 -0.35 3.59
CA PHE A 121 -5.97 0.87 3.49
C PHE A 121 -5.50 1.27 4.89
N SER A 122 -4.19 1.32 5.09
CA SER A 122 -3.56 1.60 6.39
C SER A 122 -2.40 2.58 6.28
N LYS A 123 -2.09 3.19 7.42
CA LYS A 123 -0.90 3.98 7.72
C LYS A 123 -0.12 3.26 8.80
N SER A 124 1.16 2.98 8.55
CA SER A 124 2.11 2.51 9.54
C SER A 124 3.11 3.63 9.81
N ARG A 125 3.43 3.83 11.08
CA ARG A 125 4.43 4.79 11.54
C ARG A 125 5.39 4.03 12.45
N ASP A 126 6.66 4.02 12.09
CA ASP A 126 7.72 3.47 12.93
C ASP A 126 8.67 4.60 13.31
N TRP A 127 9.09 4.68 14.57
CA TRP A 127 9.95 5.75 15.04
C TRP A 127 10.92 5.30 16.14
N TYR A 128 12.09 5.91 16.15
CA TYR A 128 13.11 5.67 17.16
C TYR A 128 13.04 6.71 18.26
N VAL A 129 13.12 6.23 19.50
CA VAL A 129 13.07 7.07 20.70
C VAL A 129 14.34 6.86 21.52
N ARG A 130 14.91 7.95 22.00
CA ARG A 130 15.97 7.93 23.02
C ARG A 130 15.34 7.79 24.40
N LYS A 131 15.81 6.83 25.19
CA LYS A 131 15.23 6.50 26.50
C LYS A 131 15.47 7.56 27.57
N SER A 132 16.59 8.29 27.50
CA SER A 132 16.98 9.24 28.55
C SER A 132 16.08 10.47 28.64
N ASP A 133 15.53 10.92 27.50
CA ASP A 133 14.72 12.14 27.37
C ASP A 133 13.35 11.88 26.70
N GLU A 134 13.05 10.62 26.35
CA GLU A 134 11.88 10.19 25.59
C GLU A 134 11.70 10.92 24.24
N LYS A 135 12.79 11.46 23.68
CA LYS A 135 12.75 12.25 22.46
C LYS A 135 12.74 11.35 21.21
N VAL A 136 11.90 11.70 20.25
CA VAL A 136 11.86 11.04 18.93
C VAL A 136 13.02 11.54 18.06
N LEU A 137 13.87 10.62 17.63
CA LEU A 137 15.05 10.91 16.81
C LEU A 137 14.70 10.96 15.32
N GLY A 138 13.75 10.14 14.90
CA GLY A 138 13.23 10.12 13.55
C GLY A 138 12.12 9.11 13.40
N GLU A 139 11.38 9.25 12.32
CA GLU A 139 10.22 8.42 12.00
C GLU A 139 10.16 8.10 10.51
N ILE A 140 9.49 7.01 10.18
CA ILE A 140 9.09 6.66 8.82
C ILE A 140 7.59 6.44 8.80
N ILE A 141 6.92 7.08 7.85
CA ILE A 141 5.49 6.90 7.62
C ILE A 141 5.30 6.16 6.29
N ILE A 142 4.59 5.05 6.37
CA ILE A 142 4.29 4.16 5.25
C ILE A 142 2.77 4.10 5.08
N TYR A 143 2.31 4.40 3.86
CA TYR A 143 0.93 4.17 3.47
C TYR A 143 0.85 2.91 2.64
N SER A 144 -0.14 2.07 2.92
CA SER A 144 -0.32 0.81 2.20
C SER A 144 -1.78 0.53 1.86
N ARG A 145 -1.99 -0.02 0.66
CA ARG A 145 -3.24 -0.64 0.22
C ARG A 145 -3.00 -2.13 0.05
N GLY A 146 -3.89 -2.96 0.59
CA GLY A 146 -3.96 -4.39 0.31
C GLY A 146 -5.25 -4.76 -0.41
N GLY A 147 -5.17 -5.59 -1.45
CA GLY A 147 -6.32 -6.06 -2.23
C GLY A 147 -6.94 -5.01 -3.15
N GLY A 148 -8.24 -5.05 -3.34
CA GLY A 148 -8.98 -4.28 -4.35
C GLY A 148 -9.05 -5.01 -5.69
N ASP A 149 -8.45 -6.19 -5.77
CA ASP A 149 -8.56 -7.09 -6.90
C ASP A 149 -9.91 -7.81 -6.91
N LEU A 150 -10.32 -8.23 -8.11
CA LEU A 150 -11.50 -9.07 -8.32
C LEU A 150 -11.44 -10.33 -7.46
N TYR A 151 -12.59 -10.70 -6.88
CA TYR A 151 -12.73 -11.93 -6.11
C TYR A 151 -12.27 -13.14 -6.93
N GLY A 152 -11.20 -13.79 -6.47
CA GLY A 152 -10.62 -14.95 -7.12
C GLY A 152 -9.63 -15.68 -6.20
N PRO A 153 -9.09 -16.83 -6.64
CA PRO A 153 -8.17 -17.65 -5.84
C PRO A 153 -6.75 -17.07 -5.70
N TRP A 154 -6.48 -15.91 -6.30
CA TRP A 154 -5.19 -15.23 -6.28
C TRP A 154 -4.99 -14.41 -5.00
N PHE A 155 -3.73 -14.28 -4.58
CA PHE A 155 -3.36 -13.36 -3.50
C PHE A 155 -3.68 -11.92 -3.90
N GLY A 156 -4.27 -11.17 -2.97
CA GLY A 156 -4.53 -9.75 -3.18
C GLY A 156 -3.21 -8.99 -3.40
N THR A 157 -3.18 -8.12 -4.39
CA THR A 157 -2.03 -7.27 -4.68
C THR A 157 -1.89 -6.18 -3.62
N GLY A 158 -0.67 -5.78 -3.31
CA GLY A 158 -0.36 -4.66 -2.42
C GLY A 158 0.11 -3.43 -3.20
N PHE A 159 -0.08 -2.25 -2.64
CA PHE A 159 0.60 -1.03 -3.08
C PHE A 159 1.08 -0.29 -1.84
N ARG A 160 2.33 0.15 -1.84
CA ARG A 160 2.99 0.78 -0.69
C ARG A 160 3.71 2.04 -1.13
N CYS A 161 3.73 3.04 -0.26
CA CYS A 161 4.48 4.26 -0.45
C CYS A 161 5.13 4.70 0.88
N PRO A 162 6.42 5.06 0.89
CA PRO A 162 7.33 5.10 -0.27
C PRO A 162 7.77 3.72 -0.77
N PRO A 163 8.20 3.58 -2.05
CA PRO A 163 8.70 2.33 -2.59
C PRO A 163 10.03 1.94 -1.93
N GLY A 164 10.30 0.63 -1.81
CA GLY A 164 11.60 0.10 -1.34
C GLY A 164 11.75 -0.02 0.18
N VAL A 165 10.77 0.42 0.99
CA VAL A 165 10.81 0.19 2.44
C VAL A 165 10.72 -1.31 2.72
N ASN A 166 11.78 -1.87 3.32
CA ASN A 166 12.06 -3.30 3.54
C ASN A 166 12.65 -4.09 2.35
N GLU A 167 12.91 -3.45 1.21
CA GLU A 167 13.51 -4.07 0.01
C GLU A 167 14.91 -3.48 -0.29
N GLY A 168 15.65 -3.11 0.76
CA GLY A 168 16.95 -2.43 0.61
C GLY A 168 16.86 -0.94 0.28
N GLY A 169 15.67 -0.34 0.37
CA GLY A 169 15.49 1.11 0.33
C GLY A 169 16.04 1.80 1.58
N PRO A 170 15.93 3.14 1.67
CA PRO A 170 16.51 3.89 2.78
C PRO A 170 15.91 3.39 4.11
N ASN A 171 16.78 2.92 5.00
CA ASN A 171 16.39 2.47 6.33
C ASN A 171 16.37 3.68 7.27
N LEU A 172 15.32 3.77 8.08
CA LEU A 172 15.22 4.81 9.12
C LEU A 172 16.43 4.74 10.07
N GLU A 173 16.85 3.52 10.42
CA GLU A 173 17.97 3.26 11.32
C GLU A 173 19.29 3.88 10.81
N SER A 174 19.65 3.62 9.55
CA SER A 174 20.89 4.15 8.96
C SER A 174 20.85 5.67 8.75
N SER A 175 19.66 6.28 8.74
CA SER A 175 19.50 7.73 8.59
C SER A 175 19.64 8.47 9.92
N ILE A 176 19.38 7.79 11.04
CA ILE A 176 19.47 8.35 12.40
C ILE A 176 20.84 8.06 13.02
N PHE A 177 21.32 6.82 12.91
CA PHE A 177 22.53 6.37 13.59
C PHE A 177 23.73 6.42 12.65
N LEU A 178 24.61 7.38 12.89
CA LEU A 178 25.84 7.57 12.13
C LEU A 178 26.99 6.84 12.82
N LYS A 179 27.86 6.22 12.03
CA LYS A 179 29.08 5.58 12.53
C LYS A 179 30.10 6.66 12.90
N GLY A 180 30.55 6.68 14.15
CA GLY A 180 31.65 7.54 14.59
C GLY A 180 32.97 7.17 13.91
N ALA A 181 33.85 8.15 13.74
CA ALA A 181 35.22 7.89 13.29
C ALA A 181 35.94 7.03 14.35
N GLN A 182 36.72 6.05 13.88
CA GLN A 182 37.68 5.35 14.73
C GLN A 182 38.85 6.31 14.96
N GLU A 183 39.04 6.80 16.18
CA GLU A 183 40.32 7.38 16.62
C GLU A 183 41.33 6.28 16.90
#